data_AF-A0A7W1J6T5-F1
#
_entry.id   AF-A0A7W1J6T5-F1
#
_cell.length_a   1.000
_cell.length_b   1.000
_cell.length_c   1.000
_cell.angle_alpha   90.00
_cell.angle_beta   90.00
_cell.angle_gamma   90.00
#
_symmetry.space_group_name_H-M   'P 1'
#
loop_
_entity.id
_entity.type
_entity.pdbx_description
1 polymer ?
#
loop_
_entity_poly.entity_id
_entity_poly.type
_entity_poly.pdbx_seq_one_letter_code
_entity_poly.pdbx_strand_id
1 'polypeptide(L)'
;MKFKRNILVTAIGFMLVLGSITRLKAQESTEAPIDTLARSVGKLHEELAILKKLKISGYIQAQFQVADSMGISSFAGGNFAPNVDKRFLVRRGRIKFNYDNKLTQYVLQFDANSTEIRTKEAFVKITEPWLKAFSLQMGLFDLPFGFEVPYSSGSLESAERGRMAQILFPNENDVGAMAIFQMPKTSVLSFLKLEAGIFNGTNGKGVDFDFQKDFVGRISVNRVSKSEKIKYGVGVSVYDGGIRQGNNFVYEEIGNPTSGTKGFILKDTLDTKPKGKIAKRQYMGADAQISLDFPFGITTLRAEYIQGIQPGT
;
A
#
# COMPACT_ATOMS: atom_id res chain seq x y z
N MET A 1 28.55 -28.11 -66.58
CA MET A 1 28.03 -26.91 -67.30
C MET A 1 26.50 -27.00 -67.41
N LYS A 2 25.76 -26.64 -66.35
CA LYS A 2 24.30 -26.81 -66.22
C LYS A 2 23.53 -25.52 -66.56
N PHE A 3 23.73 -24.96 -67.75
CA PHE A 3 23.15 -23.66 -68.14
C PHE A 3 21.80 -23.72 -68.87
N LYS A 4 21.17 -24.90 -69.01
CA LYS A 4 19.86 -25.05 -69.67
C LYS A 4 18.65 -25.21 -68.73
N ARG A 5 18.85 -25.33 -67.41
CA ARG A 5 17.74 -25.52 -66.45
C ARG A 5 17.19 -24.24 -65.83
N ASN A 6 17.90 -23.11 -65.98
CA ASN A 6 17.51 -21.84 -65.36
C ASN A 6 16.61 -20.96 -66.24
N ILE A 7 16.60 -21.14 -67.56
CA ILE A 7 15.74 -20.31 -68.44
C ILE A 7 14.29 -20.81 -68.41
N LEU A 8 14.07 -22.13 -68.32
CA LEU A 8 12.72 -22.70 -68.26
C LEU A 8 12.02 -22.41 -66.92
N VAL A 9 12.76 -22.42 -65.81
CA VAL A 9 12.22 -22.10 -64.47
C VAL A 9 11.92 -20.61 -64.33
N THR A 10 12.69 -19.74 -64.98
CA THR A 10 12.44 -18.29 -64.95
C THR A 10 11.26 -17.89 -65.84
N ALA A 11 11.03 -18.58 -66.97
CA ALA A 11 9.87 -18.36 -67.83
C ALA A 11 8.55 -18.84 -67.20
N ILE A 12 8.55 -19.95 -66.45
CA ILE A 12 7.38 -20.44 -65.70
C ILE A 12 7.10 -19.53 -64.49
N GLY A 13 8.14 -19.00 -63.85
CA GLY A 13 8.01 -18.01 -62.78
C GLY A 13 7.41 -16.68 -63.24
N PHE A 14 7.78 -16.20 -64.44
CA PHE A 14 7.22 -14.95 -64.97
C PHE A 14 5.78 -15.10 -65.48
N MET A 15 5.40 -16.28 -66.00
CA MET A 15 4.04 -16.54 -66.46
C MET A 15 3.04 -16.81 -65.30
N LEU A 16 3.53 -17.28 -64.13
CA LEU A 16 2.73 -17.39 -62.89
C LEU A 16 2.50 -16.04 -62.19
N VAL A 17 3.39 -15.06 -62.39
CA VAL A 17 3.25 -13.71 -61.83
C VAL A 17 2.35 -12.81 -62.69
N LEU A 18 2.21 -13.06 -63.99
CA LEU A 18 1.29 -12.33 -64.87
C LEU A 18 -0.16 -12.88 -64.90
N GLY A 19 -0.40 -14.10 -64.41
CA GLY A 19 -1.72 -14.74 -64.39
C GLY A 19 -2.61 -14.44 -63.18
N SER A 20 -2.12 -13.71 -62.17
CA SER A 20 -2.82 -13.52 -60.88
C SER A 20 -3.44 -12.14 -60.68
N ILE A 21 -3.59 -11.33 -61.74
CA ILE A 21 -4.25 -10.01 -61.69
C ILE A 21 -5.74 -10.11 -62.08
N THR A 22 -6.38 -11.26 -61.83
CA THR A 22 -7.84 -11.23 -61.65
C THR A 22 -8.10 -10.51 -60.35
N ARG A 23 -8.51 -9.24 -60.47
CA ARG A 23 -9.16 -8.50 -59.38
C ARG A 23 -10.40 -9.28 -58.99
N LEU A 24 -10.25 -10.26 -58.10
CA LEU A 24 -11.29 -10.61 -57.17
C LEU A 24 -11.52 -9.33 -56.38
N LYS A 25 -12.48 -8.53 -56.84
CA LYS A 25 -13.25 -7.70 -55.95
C LYS A 25 -13.93 -8.69 -55.02
N ALA A 26 -13.23 -9.04 -53.93
CA ALA A 26 -13.91 -9.47 -52.72
C ALA A 26 -14.91 -8.35 -52.48
N GLN A 27 -16.18 -8.68 -52.71
CA GLN A 27 -17.27 -7.79 -52.39
C GLN A 27 -17.21 -7.68 -50.88
N GLU A 28 -16.54 -6.64 -50.36
CA GLU A 28 -16.90 -6.09 -49.07
C GLU A 28 -18.40 -5.84 -49.20
N SER A 29 -19.20 -6.69 -48.53
CA SER A 29 -20.58 -6.36 -48.29
C SER A 29 -20.56 -4.94 -47.76
N THR A 30 -21.23 -4.02 -48.44
CA THR A 30 -21.49 -2.68 -47.93
C THR A 30 -22.28 -2.85 -46.65
N GLU A 31 -21.56 -2.99 -45.54
CA GLU A 31 -22.16 -3.12 -44.22
C GLU A 31 -22.95 -1.85 -43.96
N ALA A 32 -24.21 -2.02 -43.57
CA ALA A 32 -25.05 -0.89 -43.22
C ALA A 32 -24.29 0.00 -42.20
N PRO A 33 -24.36 1.33 -42.28
CA PRO A 33 -23.69 2.25 -41.33
C PRO A 33 -23.98 1.94 -39.85
N ILE A 34 -25.06 1.21 -39.58
CA ILE A 34 -25.49 0.76 -38.26
C ILE A 34 -24.62 -0.40 -37.74
N ASP A 35 -24.18 -1.32 -38.60
CA ASP A 35 -23.33 -2.48 -38.22
C ASP A 35 -21.88 -2.02 -37.94
N THR A 36 -21.36 -1.09 -38.75
CA THR A 36 -20.05 -0.48 -38.50
C THR A 36 -20.02 0.37 -37.23
N LEU A 37 -21.11 1.08 -36.92
CA LEU A 37 -21.26 1.80 -35.66
C LEU A 37 -21.35 0.83 -34.47
N ALA A 38 -22.15 -0.23 -34.56
CA ALA A 38 -22.28 -1.22 -33.50
C ALA A 38 -20.94 -1.90 -33.18
N ARG A 39 -20.16 -2.26 -34.21
CA ARG A 39 -18.80 -2.82 -34.04
C ARG A 39 -17.83 -1.81 -33.43
N SER A 40 -17.86 -0.56 -33.89
CA SER A 40 -17.00 0.50 -33.34
C SER A 40 -17.31 0.78 -31.88
N VAL A 41 -18.61 0.86 -31.53
CA VAL A 41 -19.06 0.99 -30.14
C VAL A 41 -18.68 -0.23 -29.31
N GLY A 42 -18.82 -1.44 -29.85
CA GLY A 42 -18.40 -2.68 -29.18
C GLY A 42 -16.91 -2.70 -28.87
N LYS A 43 -16.07 -2.36 -29.85
CA LYS A 43 -14.61 -2.25 -29.68
C LYS A 43 -14.23 -1.17 -28.66
N LEU A 44 -14.86 0.01 -28.73
CA LEU A 44 -14.67 1.07 -27.74
C LEU A 44 -15.08 0.60 -26.34
N HIS A 45 -16.14 -0.20 -26.22
CA HIS A 45 -16.58 -0.75 -24.93
C HIS A 45 -15.56 -1.74 -24.36
N GLU A 46 -14.97 -2.60 -25.19
CA GLU A 46 -13.90 -3.53 -24.79
C GLU A 46 -12.64 -2.79 -24.36
N GLU A 47 -12.19 -1.81 -25.15
CA GLU A 47 -11.04 -0.97 -24.84
C GLU A 47 -11.27 -0.21 -23.52
N LEU A 48 -12.46 0.36 -23.34
CA LEU A 48 -12.86 1.06 -22.12
C LEU A 48 -12.96 0.10 -20.93
N ALA A 49 -13.38 -1.15 -21.14
CA ALA A 49 -13.40 -2.18 -20.10
C ALA A 49 -11.98 -2.59 -19.67
N ILE A 50 -11.00 -2.62 -20.58
CA ILE A 50 -9.59 -2.86 -20.26
C ILE A 50 -9.02 -1.65 -19.51
N LEU A 51 -9.27 -0.43 -19.99
CA LEU A 51 -8.80 0.80 -19.36
C LEU A 51 -9.37 0.98 -17.95
N LYS A 52 -10.63 0.59 -17.71
CA LYS A 52 -11.25 0.61 -16.37
C LYS A 52 -10.53 -0.25 -15.33
N LYS A 53 -9.73 -1.24 -15.75
CA LYS A 53 -8.95 -2.09 -14.84
C LYS A 53 -7.73 -1.36 -14.27
N LEU A 54 -7.12 -0.46 -15.04
CA LEU A 54 -5.97 0.32 -14.58
C LEU A 54 -6.42 1.68 -14.05
N LYS A 55 -6.28 1.90 -12.75
CA LYS A 55 -6.54 3.18 -12.09
C LYS A 55 -5.22 3.84 -11.75
N ILE A 56 -4.99 5.02 -12.32
CA ILE A 56 -3.86 5.89 -11.98
C ILE A 56 -4.40 7.01 -11.11
N SER A 57 -3.81 7.20 -9.94
CA SER A 57 -4.19 8.25 -8.99
C SER A 57 -2.95 8.84 -8.33
N GLY A 58 -3.06 10.03 -7.77
CA GLY A 58 -1.96 10.67 -7.10
C GLY A 58 -2.32 12.03 -6.53
N TYR A 59 -1.42 12.58 -5.71
CA TYR A 59 -1.53 13.92 -5.18
C TYR A 59 -0.16 14.46 -4.79
N ILE A 60 -0.05 15.78 -4.75
CA ILE A 60 1.13 16.50 -4.26
C ILE A 60 0.70 17.30 -3.04
N GLN A 61 1.43 17.15 -1.94
CA GLN A 61 1.23 17.89 -0.69
C GLN A 61 2.43 18.82 -0.49
N ALA A 62 2.28 20.07 -0.94
CA ALA A 62 3.21 21.14 -0.62
C ALA A 62 2.86 21.74 0.75
N GLN A 63 3.88 22.04 1.55
CA GLN A 63 3.72 22.64 2.88
C GLN A 63 4.63 23.85 3.02
N PHE A 64 4.10 24.90 3.64
CA PHE A 64 4.89 25.96 4.24
C PHE A 64 4.87 25.76 5.76
N GLN A 65 6.04 25.58 6.36
CA GLN A 65 6.17 25.34 7.79
C GLN A 65 6.89 26.51 8.45
N VAL A 66 6.42 26.90 9.64
CA VAL A 66 7.01 27.91 10.50
C VAL A 66 7.29 27.25 11.86
N ALA A 67 8.55 27.31 12.27
CA ALA A 67 9.02 26.87 13.58
C ALA A 67 9.02 28.03 14.58
N ASP A 68 9.01 27.70 15.87
CA ASP A 68 9.15 28.65 16.97
C ASP A 68 10.59 29.21 17.07
N SER A 69 11.59 28.43 16.67
CA SER A 69 12.99 28.83 16.64
C SER A 69 13.77 28.19 15.48
N MET A 70 14.93 28.75 15.16
CA MET A 70 15.78 28.23 14.09
C MET A 70 16.41 26.89 14.49
N GLY A 71 16.48 25.95 13.55
CA GLY A 71 17.23 24.70 13.75
C GLY A 71 16.55 23.66 14.65
N ILE A 72 15.25 23.80 14.94
CA ILE A 72 14.55 22.85 15.82
C ILE A 72 14.50 21.43 15.25
N SER A 73 14.50 20.46 16.17
CA SER A 73 14.11 19.10 15.85
C SER A 73 12.61 19.03 15.63
N SER A 74 12.19 18.35 14.56
CA SER A 74 10.77 18.15 14.26
C SER A 74 10.44 16.66 14.29
N PHE A 75 9.18 16.34 14.61
CA PHE A 75 8.75 14.95 14.65
C PHE A 75 8.48 14.40 13.23
N ALA A 76 7.92 15.23 12.34
CA ALA A 76 7.55 14.86 10.99
C ALA A 76 8.06 15.88 9.97
N GLY A 77 8.55 15.40 8.82
CA GLY A 77 9.07 16.24 7.75
C GLY A 77 10.54 16.65 7.90
N GLY A 78 11.27 16.09 8.87
CA GLY A 78 12.71 16.30 9.08
C GLY A 78 13.04 17.59 9.82
N ASN A 79 14.22 17.65 10.45
CA ASN A 79 14.63 18.79 11.27
C ASN A 79 14.78 20.08 10.45
N PHE A 80 14.61 21.23 11.10
CA PHE A 80 14.96 22.51 10.51
C PHE A 80 16.48 22.66 10.47
N ALA A 81 17.02 23.28 9.42
CA ALA A 81 18.45 23.56 9.35
C ALA A 81 18.83 24.65 10.37
N PRO A 82 20.10 24.72 10.83
CA PRO A 82 20.50 25.56 11.97
C PRO A 82 20.07 27.03 11.92
N ASN A 83 19.98 27.62 10.71
CA ASN A 83 19.61 29.03 10.51
C ASN A 83 18.26 29.19 9.79
N VAL A 84 17.38 28.21 9.91
CA VAL A 84 16.08 28.19 9.21
C VAL A 84 14.97 27.99 10.23
N ASP A 85 14.01 28.92 10.26
CA ASP A 85 12.76 28.85 11.03
C ASP A 85 11.53 28.69 10.11
N LYS A 86 11.69 28.90 8.80
CA LYS A 86 10.63 28.83 7.79
C LYS A 86 11.09 28.06 6.57
N ARG A 87 10.26 27.16 6.04
CA ARG A 87 10.60 26.41 4.83
C ARG A 87 9.38 26.05 4.01
N PHE A 88 9.59 25.97 2.70
CA PHE A 88 8.72 25.25 1.79
C PHE A 88 9.26 23.83 1.60
N LEU A 89 8.38 22.84 1.60
CA LEU A 89 8.74 21.47 1.26
C LEU A 89 7.60 20.75 0.54
N VAL A 90 7.95 19.71 -0.20
CA VAL A 90 6.99 18.74 -0.70
C VAL A 90 7.00 17.55 0.25
N ARG A 91 5.94 17.44 1.07
CA ARG A 91 5.86 16.44 2.13
C ARG A 91 5.60 15.04 1.58
N ARG A 92 4.74 14.96 0.56
CA ARG A 92 4.33 13.74 -0.14
C ARG A 92 4.03 14.10 -1.60
N GLY A 93 4.62 13.37 -2.53
CA GLY A 93 4.34 13.42 -3.95
C GLY A 93 4.05 12.01 -4.40
N ARG A 94 2.78 11.61 -4.34
CA ARG A 94 2.39 10.20 -4.49
C ARG A 94 1.76 9.95 -5.83
N ILE A 95 2.20 8.88 -6.48
CA ILE A 95 1.55 8.32 -7.66
C ILE A 95 1.30 6.83 -7.41
N LYS A 96 0.06 6.40 -7.65
CA LYS A 96 -0.43 5.04 -7.40
C LYS A 96 -1.04 4.47 -8.67
N PHE A 97 -0.50 3.34 -9.10
CA PHE A 97 -1.02 2.51 -10.17
C PHE A 97 -1.70 1.31 -9.52
N ASN A 98 -3.00 1.18 -9.73
CA ASN A 98 -3.78 0.05 -9.24
C ASN A 98 -4.41 -0.66 -10.43
N TYR A 99 -3.91 -1.84 -10.75
CA TYR A 99 -4.57 -2.73 -11.70
C TYR A 99 -5.49 -3.67 -10.93
N ASP A 100 -6.79 -3.55 -11.16
CA ASP A 100 -7.83 -4.28 -10.45
C ASP A 100 -8.63 -5.14 -11.43
N ASN A 101 -8.53 -6.45 -11.26
CA ASN A 101 -9.33 -7.44 -11.95
C ASN A 101 -10.14 -8.24 -10.91
N LYS A 102 -11.20 -8.93 -11.32
CA LYS A 102 -12.14 -9.63 -10.42
C LYS A 102 -11.48 -10.55 -9.39
N LEU A 103 -10.30 -11.12 -9.71
CA LEU A 103 -9.58 -12.07 -8.88
C LEU A 103 -8.19 -11.60 -8.46
N THR A 104 -7.61 -10.63 -9.15
CA THR A 104 -6.21 -10.23 -8.95
C THR A 104 -6.09 -8.73 -8.92
N GLN A 105 -5.34 -8.22 -7.97
CA GLN A 105 -5.02 -6.81 -7.84
C GLN A 105 -3.50 -6.65 -7.77
N TYR A 106 -2.98 -5.69 -8.53
CA TYR A 106 -1.58 -5.28 -8.50
C TYR A 106 -1.52 -3.81 -8.14
N VAL A 107 -0.72 -3.47 -7.14
CA VAL A 107 -0.56 -2.09 -6.69
C VAL A 107 0.90 -1.71 -6.68
N LEU A 108 1.21 -0.60 -7.33
CA LEU A 108 2.51 0.06 -7.27
C LEU A 108 2.28 1.52 -6.88
N GLN A 109 2.95 1.97 -5.83
CA GLN A 109 2.88 3.33 -5.36
C GLN A 109 4.26 3.87 -5.03
N PHE A 110 4.58 5.01 -5.63
CA PHE A 110 5.80 5.76 -5.33
C PHE A 110 5.46 7.00 -4.49
N ASP A 111 6.38 7.37 -3.60
CA ASP A 111 6.33 8.56 -2.77
C ASP A 111 7.61 9.35 -3.02
N ALA A 112 7.48 10.50 -3.68
CA ALA A 112 8.54 11.47 -3.92
C ALA A 112 8.35 12.64 -2.96
N ASN A 113 9.27 12.81 -2.03
CA ASN A 113 9.34 13.99 -1.18
C ASN A 113 10.51 14.89 -1.64
N SER A 114 10.74 15.99 -0.94
CA SER A 114 11.81 16.95 -1.27
C SER A 114 13.24 16.40 -1.15
N THR A 115 13.44 15.18 -0.64
CA THR A 115 14.77 14.59 -0.39
C THR A 115 14.97 13.24 -1.07
N GLU A 116 13.92 12.42 -1.16
CA GLU A 116 14.01 11.05 -1.65
C GLU A 116 12.78 10.66 -2.48
N ILE A 117 12.98 9.65 -3.33
CA ILE A 117 11.91 8.89 -3.97
C ILE A 117 12.00 7.47 -3.44
N ARG A 118 10.88 6.95 -2.95
CA ARG A 118 10.79 5.58 -2.42
C ARG A 118 9.52 4.88 -2.89
N THR A 119 9.55 3.56 -2.84
CA THR A 119 8.36 2.73 -3.01
C THR A 119 7.57 2.71 -1.70
N LYS A 120 6.30 3.14 -1.72
CA LYS A 120 5.39 3.11 -0.55
C LYS A 120 4.54 1.84 -0.55
N GLU A 121 4.06 1.40 -1.70
CA GLU A 121 3.35 0.13 -1.83
C GLU A 121 3.82 -0.60 -3.10
N ALA A 122 4.02 -1.90 -2.99
CA ALA A 122 4.31 -2.78 -4.12
C ALA A 122 3.86 -4.18 -3.78
N PHE A 123 2.61 -4.54 -4.11
CA PHE A 123 2.03 -5.81 -3.73
C PHE A 123 1.11 -6.40 -4.79
N VAL A 124 0.92 -7.72 -4.67
CA VAL A 124 -0.07 -8.49 -5.42
C VAL A 124 -1.07 -9.05 -4.43
N LYS A 125 -2.35 -8.99 -4.79
CA LYS A 125 -3.44 -9.65 -4.05
C LYS A 125 -4.21 -10.57 -4.98
N ILE A 126 -4.38 -11.82 -4.58
CA ILE A 126 -5.10 -12.86 -5.30
C ILE A 126 -6.30 -13.25 -4.45
N THR A 127 -7.49 -13.26 -5.04
CA THR A 127 -8.76 -13.63 -4.40
C THR A 127 -9.28 -14.89 -5.05
N GLU A 128 -9.76 -15.84 -4.25
CA GLU A 128 -10.32 -17.06 -4.78
C GLU A 128 -11.62 -16.80 -5.59
N PRO A 129 -11.88 -17.59 -6.65
CA PRO A 129 -12.97 -17.31 -7.60
C PRO A 129 -14.38 -17.74 -7.14
N TRP A 130 -14.50 -18.61 -6.16
CA TRP A 130 -15.75 -19.27 -5.78
C TRP A 130 -16.58 -18.41 -4.83
N LEU A 131 -16.06 -18.15 -3.62
CA LEU A 131 -16.73 -17.32 -2.60
C LEU A 131 -16.40 -15.83 -2.76
N LYS A 132 -15.29 -15.51 -3.44
CA LYS A 132 -14.70 -14.17 -3.53
C LYS A 132 -14.51 -13.53 -2.15
N ALA A 133 -14.21 -14.35 -1.16
CA ALA A 133 -14.15 -13.98 0.24
C ALA A 133 -12.73 -14.07 0.80
N PHE A 134 -11.94 -15.04 0.33
CA PHE A 134 -10.57 -15.23 0.78
C PHE A 134 -9.59 -14.60 -0.20
N SER A 135 -8.66 -13.80 0.31
CA SER A 135 -7.56 -13.26 -0.46
C SER A 135 -6.22 -13.51 0.20
N LEU A 136 -5.20 -13.74 -0.63
CA LEU A 136 -3.80 -13.71 -0.23
C LEU A 136 -3.15 -12.46 -0.81
N GLN A 137 -2.47 -11.68 0.01
CA GLN A 137 -1.74 -10.49 -0.37
C GLN A 137 -0.26 -10.64 -0.03
N MET A 138 0.65 -10.27 -0.92
CA MET A 138 2.09 -10.39 -0.73
C MET A 138 2.86 -9.23 -1.35
N GLY A 139 3.92 -8.76 -0.68
CA GLY A 139 4.75 -7.64 -1.11
C GLY A 139 4.91 -6.58 -0.02
N LEU A 140 5.11 -5.32 -0.43
CA LEU A 140 5.19 -4.14 0.45
C LEU A 140 3.82 -3.47 0.56
N PHE A 141 3.24 -3.42 1.77
CA PHE A 141 1.91 -2.82 2.01
C PHE A 141 1.73 -2.39 3.47
N ASP A 142 0.74 -1.55 3.73
CA ASP A 142 0.41 -1.07 5.08
C ASP A 142 -0.02 -2.22 6.01
N LEU A 143 0.46 -2.20 7.25
CA LEU A 143 0.18 -3.22 8.26
C LEU A 143 -1.31 -3.21 8.65
N PRO A 144 -1.95 -4.38 8.81
CA PRO A 144 -3.35 -4.47 9.22
C PRO A 144 -3.49 -4.24 10.74
N PHE A 145 -3.10 -3.07 11.24
CA PHE A 145 -3.16 -2.75 12.66
C PHE A 145 -3.90 -1.43 12.88
N GLY A 146 -4.97 -1.46 13.66
CA GLY A 146 -5.64 -0.24 14.09
C GLY A 146 -6.24 0.58 12.94
N PHE A 147 -6.91 1.68 13.23
CA PHE A 147 -7.59 2.47 12.20
C PHE A 147 -6.61 3.30 11.36
N GLU A 148 -5.70 4.02 12.00
CA GLU A 148 -4.96 5.11 11.35
C GLU A 148 -3.83 4.61 10.44
N VAL A 149 -3.20 3.48 10.77
CA VAL A 149 -2.08 2.91 10.03
C VAL A 149 -2.47 2.58 8.58
N PRO A 150 -3.50 1.76 8.30
CA PRO A 150 -3.95 1.47 6.93
C PRO A 150 -4.80 2.58 6.30
N TYR A 151 -5.10 3.66 7.03
CA TYR A 151 -5.89 4.75 6.49
C TYR A 151 -5.09 5.55 5.47
N SER A 152 -5.71 5.87 4.33
CA SER A 152 -5.02 6.56 3.23
C SER A 152 -4.54 7.94 3.65
N SER A 153 -3.24 8.22 3.51
CA SER A 153 -2.70 9.55 3.85
C SER A 153 -3.26 10.68 2.98
N GLY A 154 -3.83 10.38 1.81
CA GLY A 154 -4.51 11.38 0.95
C GLY A 154 -5.92 11.74 1.44
N SER A 155 -6.45 11.01 2.43
CA SER A 155 -7.77 11.22 3.01
C SER A 155 -7.70 11.59 4.49
N LEU A 156 -6.50 11.83 5.03
CA LEU A 156 -6.31 12.30 6.39
C LEU A 156 -6.98 13.66 6.59
N GLU A 157 -7.64 13.78 7.73
CA GLU A 157 -8.27 15.01 8.19
C GLU A 157 -7.22 16.02 8.68
N SER A 158 -6.04 15.54 9.07
CA SER A 158 -4.88 16.33 9.50
C SER A 158 -3.70 16.22 8.52
N ALA A 159 -2.76 17.17 8.59
CA ALA A 159 -1.57 17.16 7.74
C ALA A 159 -0.65 15.94 7.94
N GLU A 160 -0.65 15.40 9.16
CA GLU A 160 0.08 14.21 9.59
C GLU A 160 -0.82 13.33 10.46
N ARG A 161 -0.47 12.05 10.58
CA ARG A 161 -1.14 11.11 11.48
C ARG A 161 -0.98 11.52 12.95
N GLY A 162 -1.78 10.94 13.83
CA GLY A 162 -1.64 11.05 15.28
C GLY A 162 -0.24 10.64 15.75
N ARG A 163 0.24 11.31 16.80
CA ARG A 163 1.59 11.10 17.33
C ARG A 163 1.84 9.64 17.76
N MET A 164 0.80 8.98 18.25
CA MET A 164 0.82 7.55 18.58
C MET A 164 1.21 6.69 17.35
N ALA A 165 0.50 6.84 16.22
CA ALA A 165 0.79 6.07 15.01
C ALA A 165 2.19 6.37 14.46
N GLN A 166 2.63 7.63 14.50
CA GLN A 166 3.97 7.99 14.03
C GLN A 166 5.10 7.42 14.90
N ILE A 167 4.89 7.31 16.22
CA ILE A 167 5.85 6.68 17.16
C ILE A 167 5.89 5.17 16.97
N LEU A 168 4.72 4.53 16.98
CA LEU A 168 4.63 3.07 16.98
C LEU A 168 4.80 2.45 15.60
N PHE A 169 4.51 3.19 14.52
CA PHE A 169 4.52 2.70 13.13
C PHE A 169 5.13 3.75 12.17
N PRO A 170 6.42 4.08 12.27
CA PRO A 170 7.03 5.21 11.57
C PRO A 170 6.98 5.17 10.03
N ASN A 171 6.70 4.02 9.41
CA ASN A 171 6.49 3.89 7.96
C ASN A 171 5.13 3.26 7.59
N GLU A 172 4.31 2.88 8.57
CA GLU A 172 3.02 2.16 8.46
C GLU A 172 3.01 0.83 7.69
N ASN A 173 3.97 0.61 6.81
CA ASN A 173 4.07 -0.51 5.90
C ASN A 173 5.22 -1.44 6.27
N ASP A 174 5.13 -2.66 5.74
CA ASP A 174 6.23 -3.59 5.76
C ASP A 174 6.14 -4.58 4.59
N VAL A 175 7.23 -5.30 4.36
CA VAL A 175 7.25 -6.40 3.41
C VAL A 175 6.77 -7.67 4.11
N GLY A 176 5.79 -8.35 3.52
CA GLY A 176 5.24 -9.55 4.09
C GLY A 176 4.19 -10.23 3.23
N ALA A 177 3.45 -11.13 3.85
CA ALA A 177 2.28 -11.78 3.28
C ALA A 177 1.13 -11.78 4.29
N MET A 178 -0.10 -11.63 3.79
CA MET A 178 -1.30 -11.53 4.61
C MET A 178 -2.46 -12.30 3.98
N ALA A 179 -3.15 -13.08 4.81
CA ALA A 179 -4.46 -13.65 4.49
C ALA A 179 -5.57 -12.67 4.91
N ILE A 180 -6.55 -12.49 4.03
CA ILE A 180 -7.70 -11.63 4.24
C ILE A 180 -8.96 -12.47 4.06
N PHE A 181 -9.91 -12.38 4.99
CA PHE A 181 -11.26 -12.86 4.82
C PHE A 181 -12.24 -11.70 4.88
N GLN A 182 -13.00 -11.51 3.81
CA GLN A 182 -14.01 -10.46 3.68
C GLN A 182 -15.05 -10.89 2.66
N MET A 183 -16.27 -11.18 3.10
CA MET A 183 -17.33 -11.59 2.18
C MET A 183 -17.74 -10.45 1.22
N PRO A 184 -18.17 -10.78 -0.02
CA PRO A 184 -18.67 -9.79 -0.98
C PRO A 184 -19.83 -8.98 -0.39
N LYS A 185 -19.99 -7.72 -0.84
CA LYS A 185 -21.04 -6.80 -0.36
C LYS A 185 -22.48 -7.36 -0.45
N THR A 186 -22.72 -8.36 -1.29
CA THR A 186 -24.01 -9.05 -1.43
C THR A 186 -24.31 -10.02 -0.28
N SER A 187 -23.30 -10.44 0.48
CA SER A 187 -23.46 -11.36 1.60
C SER A 187 -23.85 -10.63 2.89
N VAL A 188 -24.65 -11.31 3.71
CA VAL A 188 -25.02 -10.85 5.07
C VAL A 188 -23.79 -10.73 5.98
N LEU A 189 -22.73 -11.48 5.72
CA LEU A 189 -21.47 -11.47 6.47
C LEU A 189 -20.45 -10.43 5.96
N SER A 190 -20.82 -9.57 5.00
CA SER A 190 -19.93 -8.54 4.45
C SER A 190 -19.50 -7.46 5.44
N PHE A 191 -20.09 -7.42 6.63
CA PHE A 191 -19.68 -6.52 7.70
C PHE A 191 -18.37 -6.94 8.38
N LEU A 192 -17.99 -8.22 8.31
CA LEU A 192 -16.84 -8.77 9.03
C LEU A 192 -15.62 -8.84 8.11
N LYS A 193 -14.49 -8.34 8.61
CA LYS A 193 -13.18 -8.45 7.98
C LYS A 193 -12.19 -9.07 8.95
N LEU A 194 -11.47 -10.10 8.50
CA LEU A 194 -10.35 -10.70 9.22
C LEU A 194 -9.08 -10.54 8.38
N GLU A 195 -8.00 -10.13 9.02
CA GLU A 195 -6.70 -9.92 8.41
C GLU A 195 -5.64 -10.53 9.32
N ALA A 196 -4.76 -11.34 8.75
CA ALA A 196 -3.68 -11.98 9.49
C ALA A 196 -2.45 -12.07 8.59
N GLY A 197 -1.35 -11.45 8.99
CA GLY A 197 -0.15 -11.38 8.18
C GLY A 197 1.14 -11.61 8.96
N ILE A 198 2.18 -11.98 8.21
CA ILE A 198 3.54 -12.20 8.66
C ILE A 198 4.43 -11.23 7.88
N PHE A 199 5.26 -10.47 8.60
CA PHE A 199 6.05 -9.37 8.08
C PHE A 199 7.49 -9.46 8.55
N ASN A 200 8.40 -8.77 7.85
CA ASN A 200 9.82 -8.78 8.20
C ASN A 200 10.15 -7.99 9.48
N GLY A 201 9.24 -7.16 10.02
CA GLY A 201 9.48 -6.33 11.20
C GLY A 201 10.37 -5.11 10.94
N THR A 202 10.60 -4.78 9.67
CA THR A 202 11.59 -3.75 9.26
C THR A 202 10.99 -2.36 9.12
N ASN A 203 9.68 -2.22 9.29
CA ASN A 203 8.91 -1.01 8.98
C ASN A 203 9.20 -0.52 7.55
N GLY A 204 9.16 -1.42 6.55
CA GLY A 204 9.23 -1.02 5.14
C GLY A 204 10.62 -0.69 4.61
N LYS A 205 11.69 -0.98 5.37
CA LYS A 205 13.09 -0.80 4.90
C LYS A 205 13.56 -1.90 3.94
N GLY A 206 12.71 -2.89 3.63
CA GLY A 206 12.84 -3.81 2.50
C GLY A 206 13.92 -4.89 2.62
N VAL A 207 15.05 -4.59 3.28
CA VAL A 207 16.10 -5.55 3.57
C VAL A 207 15.83 -6.18 4.92
N ASP A 208 15.45 -7.45 4.88
CA ASP A 208 15.32 -8.29 6.07
C ASP A 208 16.69 -8.43 6.75
N PHE A 209 16.75 -8.24 8.06
CA PHE A 209 18.00 -8.22 8.81
C PHE A 209 18.06 -9.31 9.90
N ASP A 210 16.98 -10.08 10.07
CA ASP A 210 16.93 -11.20 11.00
C ASP A 210 15.98 -12.34 10.56
N PHE A 211 15.96 -13.41 11.34
CA PHE A 211 15.09 -14.57 11.09
C PHE A 211 13.70 -14.43 11.74
N GLN A 212 13.53 -13.45 12.64
CA GLN A 212 12.27 -13.24 13.34
C GLN A 212 11.28 -12.65 12.34
N LYS A 213 10.02 -13.06 12.42
CA LYS A 213 8.95 -12.46 11.64
C LYS A 213 7.88 -11.97 12.59
N ASP A 214 7.28 -10.86 12.20
CA ASP A 214 6.29 -10.16 13.00
C ASP A 214 4.90 -10.58 12.52
N PHE A 215 4.09 -11.06 13.44
CA PHE A 215 2.69 -11.35 13.19
C PHE A 215 1.85 -10.11 13.46
N VAL A 216 0.98 -9.76 12.52
CA VAL A 216 -0.01 -8.69 12.71
C VAL A 216 -1.38 -9.20 12.32
N GLY A 217 -2.32 -9.10 13.23
CA GLY A 217 -3.70 -9.56 13.06
C GLY A 217 -4.71 -8.46 13.36
N ARG A 218 -5.81 -8.46 12.62
CA ARG A 218 -6.95 -7.58 12.88
C ARG A 218 -8.28 -8.24 12.56
N ILE A 219 -9.22 -7.98 13.44
CA ILE A 219 -10.64 -8.28 13.24
C ILE A 219 -11.37 -6.95 13.25
N SER A 220 -12.19 -6.69 12.25
CA SER A 220 -13.04 -5.49 12.22
C SER A 220 -14.44 -5.78 11.74
N VAL A 221 -15.37 -5.03 12.30
CA VAL A 221 -16.79 -5.05 11.98
C VAL A 221 -17.17 -3.67 11.48
N ASN A 222 -17.74 -3.57 10.27
CA ASN A 222 -18.21 -2.33 9.68
C ASN A 222 -19.67 -2.48 9.25
N ARG A 223 -20.53 -1.58 9.71
CA ARG A 223 -21.97 -1.61 9.44
C ARG A 223 -22.46 -0.25 9.00
N VAL A 224 -23.54 -0.28 8.24
CA VAL A 224 -24.28 0.90 7.79
C VAL A 224 -25.74 0.70 8.19
N SER A 225 -26.39 1.74 8.69
CA SER A 225 -27.82 1.71 9.00
C SER A 225 -28.64 1.48 7.73
N LYS A 226 -29.87 0.98 7.88
CA LYS A 226 -30.78 0.80 6.73
C LYS A 226 -31.06 2.10 5.97
N SER A 227 -30.99 3.24 6.66
CA SER A 227 -31.15 4.57 6.09
C SER A 227 -29.87 5.15 5.48
N GLU A 228 -28.75 4.43 5.55
CA GLU A 228 -27.39 4.85 5.16
C GLU A 228 -26.81 6.08 5.87
N LYS A 229 -27.59 6.72 6.75
CA LYS A 229 -27.20 7.92 7.49
C LYS A 229 -26.20 7.67 8.63
N ILE A 230 -26.10 6.44 9.12
CA ILE A 230 -25.19 6.09 10.22
C ILE A 230 -24.28 4.97 9.75
N LYS A 231 -22.97 5.21 9.80
CA LYS A 231 -21.95 4.19 9.58
C LYS A 231 -21.17 4.03 10.86
N TYR A 232 -20.94 2.80 11.29
CA TYR A 232 -20.14 2.55 12.47
C TYR A 232 -19.24 1.35 12.25
N GLY A 233 -18.09 1.39 12.90
CA GLY A 233 -17.10 0.33 12.82
C GLY A 233 -16.38 0.17 14.14
N VAL A 234 -16.00 -1.06 14.44
CA VAL A 234 -15.15 -1.40 15.57
C VAL A 234 -14.11 -2.41 15.12
N GLY A 235 -12.91 -2.33 15.69
CA GLY A 235 -11.81 -3.20 15.37
C GLY A 235 -10.97 -3.53 16.59
N VAL A 236 -10.34 -4.70 16.55
CA VAL A 236 -9.29 -5.11 17.48
C VAL A 236 -8.11 -5.61 16.68
N SER A 237 -6.91 -5.26 17.14
CA SER A 237 -5.66 -5.58 16.45
C SER A 237 -4.62 -6.10 17.43
N VAL A 238 -3.77 -6.99 16.95
CA VAL A 238 -2.62 -7.51 17.68
C VAL A 238 -1.38 -7.40 16.79
N TYR A 239 -0.27 -7.06 17.41
CA TYR A 239 1.06 -7.08 16.83
C TYR A 239 1.91 -7.93 17.75
N ASP A 240 2.51 -8.99 17.23
CA ASP A 240 3.45 -9.84 17.97
C ASP A 240 4.71 -10.01 17.15
N GLY A 241 5.79 -9.37 17.61
CA GLY A 241 7.03 -9.32 16.87
C GLY A 241 8.22 -8.96 17.74
N GLY A 242 9.31 -8.63 17.09
CA GLY A 242 10.49 -8.16 17.80
C GLY A 242 11.67 -7.89 16.90
N ILE A 243 12.66 -7.22 17.47
CA ILE A 243 13.85 -6.79 16.75
C ILE A 243 15.05 -7.53 17.32
N ARG A 244 15.84 -8.18 16.46
CA ARG A 244 17.10 -8.76 16.88
C ARG A 244 18.12 -7.69 17.25
N GLN A 245 18.63 -7.78 18.48
CA GLN A 245 19.62 -6.84 19.00
C GLN A 245 20.98 -7.04 18.31
N GLY A 246 21.48 -5.99 17.64
CA GLY A 246 22.73 -6.02 16.89
C GLY A 246 24.00 -5.85 17.75
N ASN A 247 23.86 -5.28 18.94
CA ASN A 247 24.96 -5.02 19.87
C ASN A 247 24.61 -5.47 21.31
N ASN A 248 25.57 -5.37 22.22
CA ASN A 248 25.35 -5.66 23.63
C ASN A 248 24.86 -4.44 24.43
N PHE A 249 24.75 -3.27 23.81
CA PHE A 249 24.38 -2.03 24.48
C PHE A 249 22.86 -1.89 24.54
N VAL A 250 22.25 -2.48 25.56
CA VAL A 250 20.81 -2.33 25.83
C VAL A 250 20.62 -1.41 27.02
N TYR A 251 19.69 -0.48 26.88
CA TYR A 251 19.31 0.47 27.92
C TYR A 251 17.93 0.06 28.46
N GLU A 252 17.82 -0.26 29.75
CA GLU A 252 16.58 -0.81 30.32
C GLU A 252 15.92 0.08 31.38
N GLU A 253 16.69 0.85 32.15
CA GLU A 253 16.15 1.58 33.31
C GLU A 253 16.39 3.09 33.20
N ILE A 254 15.36 3.87 33.54
CA ILE A 254 15.51 5.28 33.85
C ILE A 254 16.08 5.36 35.27
N GLY A 255 17.40 5.40 35.38
CA GLY A 255 18.10 5.62 36.65
C GLY A 255 18.67 7.03 36.73
N ASN A 256 19.43 7.29 37.78
CA ASN A 256 20.06 8.59 38.01
C ASN A 256 21.55 8.49 37.64
N PRO A 257 21.95 8.68 36.36
CA PRO A 257 23.35 8.89 36.05
C PRO A 257 23.89 10.05 36.90
N THR A 258 25.17 10.01 37.21
CA THR A 258 25.96 10.77 38.20
C THR A 258 25.75 12.31 38.23
N SER A 259 24.91 12.87 37.36
CA SER A 259 24.54 14.29 37.20
C SER A 259 23.12 14.67 37.66
N GLY A 260 22.35 13.77 38.28
CA GLY A 260 21.03 14.10 38.85
C GLY A 260 19.88 14.19 37.83
N THR A 261 20.15 13.89 36.55
CA THR A 261 19.16 13.84 35.48
C THR A 261 18.75 12.39 35.23
N LYS A 262 17.48 12.07 35.43
CA LYS A 262 16.91 10.75 35.10
C LYS A 262 17.19 10.39 33.64
N GLY A 263 17.91 9.30 33.41
CA GLY A 263 18.34 8.88 32.08
C GLY A 263 18.43 7.36 31.98
N PHE A 264 18.37 6.88 30.75
CA PHE A 264 18.53 5.47 30.44
C PHE A 264 19.94 4.98 30.83
N ILE A 265 20.04 4.00 31.72
CA ILE A 265 21.30 3.40 32.14
C ILE A 265 21.61 2.18 31.26
N LEU A 266 22.87 2.10 30.82
CA LEU A 266 23.37 0.93 30.10
C LEU A 266 23.28 -0.30 31.00
N LYS A 267 22.57 -1.33 30.53
CA LYS A 267 22.48 -2.62 31.23
C LYS A 267 23.87 -3.21 31.38
N ASP A 268 24.17 -3.73 32.57
CA ASP A 268 25.42 -4.44 32.80
C ASP A 268 25.54 -5.62 31.81
N THR A 269 26.59 -5.58 31.01
CA THR A 269 26.87 -6.56 29.95
C THR A 269 27.71 -7.74 30.45
N LEU A 270 28.11 -7.73 31.73
CA LEU A 270 28.90 -8.78 32.37
C LEU A 270 28.08 -10.08 32.56
N ASP A 271 26.81 -9.98 32.96
CA ASP A 271 25.93 -11.15 33.20
C ASP A 271 24.95 -11.45 32.06
N THR A 272 24.68 -10.49 31.19
CA THR A 272 23.78 -10.68 30.05
C THR A 272 24.40 -10.15 28.78
N LYS A 273 24.54 -11.02 27.77
CA LYS A 273 24.89 -10.65 26.39
C LYS A 273 23.60 -10.56 25.57
N PRO A 274 23.01 -9.35 25.40
CA PRO A 274 21.76 -9.21 24.66
C PRO A 274 21.93 -9.31 23.15
N LYS A 275 23.16 -9.22 22.62
CA LYS A 275 23.42 -9.41 21.19
C LYS A 275 22.83 -10.74 20.70
N GLY A 276 22.01 -10.68 19.66
CA GLY A 276 21.33 -11.83 19.08
C GLY A 276 20.02 -12.23 19.77
N LYS A 277 19.67 -11.64 20.92
CA LYS A 277 18.34 -11.78 21.52
C LYS A 277 17.32 -10.91 20.79
N ILE A 278 16.05 -11.30 20.90
CA ILE A 278 14.92 -10.54 20.34
C ILE A 278 14.39 -9.59 21.41
N ALA A 279 14.40 -8.29 21.10
CA ALA A 279 13.70 -7.28 21.87
C ALA A 279 12.23 -7.28 21.43
N LYS A 280 11.33 -7.63 22.35
CA LYS A 280 9.91 -7.80 22.05
C LYS A 280 9.29 -6.48 21.62
N ARG A 281 8.52 -6.54 20.53
CA ARG A 281 7.66 -5.46 20.04
C ARG A 281 6.25 -6.04 19.95
N GLN A 282 5.41 -5.73 20.92
CA GLN A 282 4.11 -6.38 21.08
C GLN A 282 3.04 -5.34 21.41
N TYR A 283 1.95 -5.31 20.63
CA TYR A 283 0.84 -4.38 20.81
C TYR A 283 -0.50 -5.09 20.78
N MET A 284 -1.43 -4.54 21.55
CA MET A 284 -2.85 -4.82 21.44
C MET A 284 -3.55 -3.48 21.26
N GLY A 285 -4.45 -3.42 20.28
CA GLY A 285 -5.18 -2.22 19.93
C GLY A 285 -6.68 -2.47 19.82
N ALA A 286 -7.46 -1.45 20.15
CA ALA A 286 -8.89 -1.40 19.89
C ALA A 286 -9.23 -0.05 19.25
N ASP A 287 -10.08 -0.09 18.23
CA ASP A 287 -10.50 1.10 17.50
C ASP A 287 -12.02 1.12 17.28
N ALA A 288 -12.58 2.32 17.25
CA ALA A 288 -14.00 2.54 16.99
C ALA A 288 -14.20 3.80 16.14
N GLN A 289 -15.16 3.74 15.24
CA GLN A 289 -15.58 4.87 14.43
C GLN A 289 -17.10 4.96 14.31
N ILE A 290 -17.61 6.18 14.24
CA ILE A 290 -19.00 6.47 13.89
C ILE A 290 -19.04 7.68 12.97
N SER A 291 -19.77 7.55 11.86
CA SER A 291 -20.04 8.61 10.90
C SER A 291 -21.54 8.84 10.83
N LEU A 292 -21.94 10.10 10.96
CA LEU A 292 -23.31 10.57 10.90
C LEU A 292 -23.46 11.50 9.69
N ASP A 293 -24.42 11.20 8.83
CA ASP A 293 -24.75 12.00 7.66
C ASP A 293 -25.85 13.01 7.99
N PHE A 294 -25.49 14.29 7.92
CA PHE A 294 -26.39 15.42 8.11
C PHE A 294 -26.58 16.17 6.80
N PRO A 295 -27.68 16.93 6.62
CA PRO A 295 -27.91 17.71 5.39
C PRO A 295 -26.78 18.68 5.01
N PHE A 296 -25.95 19.09 5.98
CA PHE A 296 -24.81 20.00 5.78
C PHE A 296 -23.45 19.29 5.70
N GLY A 297 -23.43 17.96 5.76
CA GLY A 297 -22.20 17.16 5.63
C GLY A 297 -22.13 15.97 6.58
N ILE A 298 -21.02 15.24 6.48
CA ILE A 298 -20.76 14.03 7.27
C ILE A 298 -19.85 14.40 8.45
N THR A 299 -20.32 14.12 9.67
CA THR A 299 -19.47 14.19 10.87
C THR A 299 -18.97 12.80 11.22
N THR A 300 -17.65 12.64 11.40
CA THR A 300 -17.05 11.36 11.79
C THR A 300 -16.26 11.53 13.08
N LEU A 301 -16.53 10.67 14.06
CA LEU A 301 -15.74 10.53 15.27
C LEU A 301 -14.98 9.21 15.19
N ARG A 302 -13.67 9.25 15.47
CA ARG A 302 -12.81 8.07 15.53
C ARG A 302 -12.02 8.08 16.84
N ALA A 303 -11.86 6.91 17.42
CA ALA A 303 -11.05 6.70 18.60
C ALA A 303 -10.23 5.42 18.45
N GLU A 304 -9.00 5.45 18.92
CA GLU A 304 -8.07 4.33 18.89
C GLU A 304 -7.27 4.30 20.19
N TYR A 305 -7.13 3.11 20.75
CA TYR A 305 -6.35 2.85 21.96
C TYR A 305 -5.38 1.71 21.68
N ILE A 306 -4.10 1.92 21.99
CA ILE A 306 -3.04 0.93 21.81
C ILE A 306 -2.26 0.81 23.12
N GLN A 307 -2.01 -0.42 23.54
CA GLN A 307 -1.16 -0.74 24.68
C GLN A 307 -0.14 -1.81 24.27
N GLY A 308 1.05 -1.75 24.86
CA GLY A 308 2.03 -2.81 24.69
C GLY A 308 3.47 -2.39 25.01
N ILE A 309 4.41 -3.10 24.43
CA ILE A 309 5.86 -2.95 24.63
C ILE A 309 6.50 -2.59 23.30
N GLN A 310 7.19 -1.44 23.26
CA GLN A 310 8.03 -1.00 22.14
C GLN A 310 9.47 -1.02 22.61
N PRO A 311 10.38 -1.73 21.90
CA PRO A 311 11.81 -1.63 22.20
C PRO A 311 12.29 -0.21 21.90
N GLY A 312 13.21 0.29 22.73
CA GLY A 312 13.88 1.56 22.51
C GLY A 312 14.67 1.56 21.20
N THR A 313 14.80 2.73 20.60
CA THR A 313 15.58 3.00 19.38
C THR A 313 16.85 3.74 19.69
#